data_AF-A0A3S5CMN7-F1
#
_entry.id   AF-A0A3S5CMN7-F1
#
_cell.length_a   1.000
_cell.length_b   1.000
_cell.length_c   1.000
_cell.angle_alpha   90.00
_cell.angle_beta   90.00
_cell.angle_gamma   90.00
#
_symmetry.space_group_name_H-M   'P 1'
#
loop_
_entity.id
_entity.type
_entity.pdbx_description
1 polymer ?
#
loop_
_entity_poly.entity_id
_entity_poly.type
_entity_poly.pdbx_seq_one_letter_code
_entity_poly.pdbx_strand_id
1 'polypeptide(L)'
;MGSPLSPLLVNVYMNKIEEKLKMASPQPAVLMRYLDDYFSLWSNGREKLEEFLKFVNQIDEKIKFKMEVDEGERLPFLDIEVIHSNGMLKR
;
A
#
# COMPACT_ATOMS: atom_id res chain seq x y z
N MET A 1 16.61 4.33 -10.54
CA MET A 1 17.24 4.88 -9.31
C MET A 1 18.63 5.38 -9.69
N GLY A 2 18.97 6.63 -9.39
CA GLY A 2 20.25 7.19 -9.87
C GLY A 2 20.66 8.53 -9.28
N SER A 3 19.76 9.24 -8.60
CA SER A 3 20.11 10.40 -7.79
C SER A 3 20.09 10.04 -6.30
N PRO A 4 21.10 10.46 -5.51
CA PRO A 4 21.12 10.24 -4.06
C PRO A 4 19.97 10.94 -3.33
N LEU A 5 19.34 11.94 -3.96
CA LEU A 5 18.20 12.68 -3.39
C LEU A 5 16.84 12.05 -3.71
N SER A 6 16.78 11.11 -4.66
CA SER A 6 15.50 10.50 -5.07
C SER A 6 14.74 9.84 -3.92
N PRO A 7 15.37 9.04 -3.03
CA PRO A 7 14.64 8.41 -1.93
C PRO A 7 14.03 9.43 -0.96
N LEU A 8 14.75 10.52 -0.68
CA LEU A 8 14.25 11.59 0.19
C LEU A 8 13.04 12.29 -0.43
N LEU A 9 13.10 12.58 -1.73
CA LEU A 9 11.97 13.22 -2.43
C LEU A 9 10.74 12.30 -2.47
N VAL A 10 10.92 11.00 -2.73
CA VAL A 10 9.83 10.01 -2.65
C VAL A 10 9.22 10.02 -1.27
N ASN A 11 10.04 10.01 -0.22
CA ASN A 11 9.57 10.00 1.16
C ASN A 11 8.73 11.24 1.51
N VAL A 12 9.20 12.44 1.14
CA VAL A 12 8.47 13.70 1.36
C VAL A 12 7.14 13.71 0.61
N TYR A 13 7.14 13.24 -0.63
CA TYR A 13 5.94 13.25 -1.46
C TYR A 13 4.91 12.22 -0.96
N MET A 14 5.34 11.00 -0.61
CA MET A 14 4.43 9.97 -0.10
C MET A 14 3.85 10.34 1.26
N ASN A 15 4.61 11.00 2.15
CA ASN A 15 4.08 11.54 3.40
C ASN A 15 2.91 12.53 3.16
N LYS A 16 2.98 13.35 2.10
CA LYS A 16 1.88 14.26 1.74
C LYS A 16 0.63 13.51 1.27
N ILE A 17 0.79 12.40 0.57
CA ILE A 17 -0.34 11.53 0.19
C ILE A 17 -0.95 10.89 1.44
N GLU A 18 -0.13 10.42 2.36
CA GLU A 18 -0.57 9.77 3.61
C GLU A 18 -1.46 10.65 4.47
N GLU A 19 -1.20 11.96 4.53
CA GLU A 19 -2.09 12.89 5.25
C GLU A 19 -3.51 12.89 4.69
N LYS A 20 -3.68 12.70 3.38
CA LYS A 20 -5.01 12.53 2.77
C LYS A 20 -5.55 11.10 2.92
N LEU A 21 -4.68 10.10 2.93
CA LEU A 21 -5.07 8.70 3.18
C LEU A 21 -5.76 8.55 4.54
N LYS A 22 -5.34 9.29 5.57
CA LYS A 22 -5.98 9.29 6.90
C LYS A 22 -7.47 9.66 6.88
N MET A 23 -7.94 10.34 5.84
CA MET A 23 -9.36 10.69 5.68
C MET A 23 -10.19 9.58 5.03
N ALA A 24 -9.55 8.53 4.49
CA ALA A 24 -10.25 7.43 3.87
C ALA A 24 -11.08 6.64 4.89
N SER A 25 -12.19 6.09 4.44
CA SER A 25 -12.99 5.14 5.22
C SER A 25 -13.49 4.03 4.31
N PRO A 26 -13.28 2.76 4.66
CA PRO A 26 -12.59 2.28 5.86
C PRO A 26 -11.05 2.37 5.75
N GLN A 27 -10.36 2.33 6.88
CA GLN A 27 -8.90 2.27 6.96
C GLN A 27 -8.40 0.80 6.96
N PRO A 28 -7.20 0.53 6.42
CA PRO A 28 -6.52 -0.75 6.64
C PRO A 28 -6.22 -0.95 8.13
N ALA A 29 -6.18 -2.20 8.57
CA ALA A 29 -5.82 -2.53 9.96
C ALA A 29 -4.33 -2.27 10.23
N VAL A 30 -3.50 -2.50 9.21
CA VAL A 30 -2.07 -2.17 9.20
C VAL A 30 -1.74 -1.57 7.84
N LEU A 31 -0.96 -0.49 7.84
CA LEU A 31 -0.38 0.10 6.64
C LEU A 31 1.10 0.36 6.89
N MET A 32 1.96 -0.28 6.12
CA MET A 32 3.41 -0.11 6.18
C MET A 32 3.90 0.38 4.82
N ARG A 33 4.94 1.20 4.81
CA ARG A 33 5.52 1.78 3.60
C ARG A 33 7.01 1.51 3.51
N TYR A 34 7.46 1.18 2.31
CA TYR A 34 8.86 1.20 1.90
C TYR A 34 8.99 2.08 0.65
N LEU A 35 9.57 3.29 0.81
CA LEU A 35 9.60 4.31 -0.25
C LEU A 35 8.21 4.58 -0.83
N ASP A 36 7.92 4.10 -2.05
CA ASP A 36 6.66 4.21 -2.78
C ASP A 36 5.81 2.92 -2.75
N ASP A 37 6.34 1.81 -2.22
CA ASP A 37 5.61 0.56 -2.05
C ASP A 37 4.90 0.49 -0.70
N TYR A 38 3.65 0.04 -0.72
CA TYR A 38 2.81 -0.12 0.46
C TYR A 38 2.43 -1.58 0.68
N PHE A 39 2.52 -2.01 1.94
CA PHE A 39 1.96 -3.27 2.41
C PHE A 39 0.80 -2.97 3.35
N SER A 40 -0.33 -3.66 3.18
CA SER A 40 -1.49 -3.46 4.04
C SER A 40 -2.15 -4.76 4.46
N LEU A 41 -2.69 -4.77 5.68
CA LEU A 41 -3.65 -5.79 6.11
C LEU A 41 -5.06 -5.21 6.04
N TRP A 42 -5.89 -5.84 5.22
CA TRP A 42 -7.24 -5.37 4.95
C TRP A 42 -8.29 -6.37 5.42
N SER A 43 -9.21 -5.93 6.28
CA SER A 43 -10.27 -6.76 6.88
C SER A 43 -11.69 -6.34 6.49
N ASN A 44 -11.83 -5.31 5.64
CA ASN A 44 -13.14 -4.71 5.32
C ASN A 44 -13.81 -5.29 4.07
N GLY A 45 -13.30 -6.42 3.55
CA GLY A 45 -13.79 -7.07 2.34
C GLY A 45 -13.27 -6.45 1.03
N ARG A 46 -13.34 -7.22 -0.05
CA ARG A 46 -12.74 -6.88 -1.36
C ARG A 46 -13.39 -5.68 -2.04
N GLU A 47 -14.71 -5.54 -1.96
CA GLU A 47 -15.43 -4.41 -2.56
C GLU A 47 -14.94 -3.06 -2.00
N LYS A 48 -14.86 -2.95 -0.68
CA LYS A 48 -14.34 -1.73 -0.02
C LYS A 48 -12.86 -1.50 -0.29
N LEU A 49 -12.08 -2.57 -0.51
CA LEU A 49 -10.68 -2.45 -0.89
C LEU A 49 -10.54 -1.82 -2.29
N GLU A 50 -11.38 -2.23 -3.24
CA GLU A 50 -11.42 -1.65 -4.58
C GLU A 50 -11.90 -0.20 -4.57
N GLU A 51 -12.89 0.15 -3.73
CA GLU A 51 -13.30 1.53 -3.48
C GLU A 51 -12.18 2.37 -2.87
N PHE A 52 -11.47 1.82 -1.88
CA PHE A 52 -10.31 2.46 -1.28
C PHE A 52 -9.25 2.76 -2.35
N LEU A 53 -8.89 1.78 -3.19
CA LEU A 53 -7.93 2.00 -4.28
C LEU A 53 -8.39 3.09 -5.25
N LYS A 54 -9.69 3.17 -5.58
CA LYS A 54 -10.24 4.24 -6.42
C LYS A 54 -10.08 5.60 -5.74
N PHE A 55 -10.42 5.72 -4.46
CA PHE A 55 -10.26 6.94 -3.67
C PHE A 55 -8.79 7.38 -3.62
N VAL A 56 -7.87 6.46 -3.31
CA VAL A 56 -6.44 6.77 -3.25
C VAL A 56 -5.95 7.28 -4.61
N ASN A 57 -6.41 6.69 -5.70
CA ASN A 57 -6.08 7.12 -7.05
C ASN A 57 -6.70 8.48 -7.45
N GLN A 58 -7.59 9.07 -6.65
CA GLN A 58 -8.13 10.42 -6.84
C GLN A 58 -7.36 11.48 -6.05
N ILE A 59 -6.47 11.10 -5.13
CA ILE A 59 -5.72 12.04 -4.27
C ILE A 59 -4.81 12.97 -5.07
N ASP A 60 -4.14 12.44 -6.08
CA ASP A 60 -3.26 13.15 -6.98
C ASP A 60 -3.37 12.55 -8.39
N GLU A 61 -3.46 13.40 -9.40
CA GLU A 61 -3.60 12.95 -10.79
C GLU A 61 -2.30 12.37 -11.35
N LYS A 62 -1.16 12.75 -10.80
CA LYS A 62 0.17 12.40 -11.31
C LYS A 62 0.66 11.04 -10.84
N ILE A 63 0.07 10.49 -9.77
CA ILE A 63 0.44 9.20 -9.21
C ILE A 63 -0.76 8.28 -9.21
N LYS A 64 -0.54 7.06 -9.68
CA LYS A 64 -1.53 5.99 -9.68
C LYS A 64 -0.97 4.79 -8.93
N PHE A 65 -1.69 4.42 -7.89
CA PHE A 65 -1.47 3.22 -7.12
C PHE A 65 -2.02 2.02 -7.89
N LYS A 66 -1.21 0.98 -7.96
CA LYS A 66 -1.63 -0.36 -8.33
C LYS A 66 -1.71 -1.20 -7.05
N MET A 67 -2.54 -2.22 -7.08
CA MET A 67 -2.75 -3.10 -5.94
C MET A 67 -2.63 -4.54 -6.40
N GLU A 68 -1.88 -5.31 -5.62
CA GLU A 68 -1.84 -6.76 -5.68
C GLU A 68 -2.51 -7.27 -4.39
N VAL A 69 -3.29 -8.35 -4.54
CA VAL A 69 -3.93 -9.04 -3.42
C VAL A 69 -3.37 -10.45 -3.37
N ASP A 70 -3.38 -11.06 -2.19
CA ASP A 70 -2.83 -12.39 -2.03
C ASP A 70 -3.58 -13.41 -2.91
N GLU A 71 -2.81 -14.24 -3.62
CA GLU A 71 -3.31 -15.37 -4.39
C GLU A 71 -2.89 -16.67 -3.70
N GLY A 72 -3.86 -17.42 -3.18
CA GLY A 72 -3.58 -18.67 -2.49
C GLY A 72 -2.64 -18.48 -1.29
N GLU A 73 -2.91 -17.47 -0.45
CA GLU A 73 -2.16 -17.11 0.76
C GLU A 73 -0.79 -16.45 0.53
N ARG A 74 -0.42 -16.15 -0.71
CA ARG A 74 0.89 -15.60 -1.04
C ARG A 74 0.78 -14.23 -1.69
N LEU A 75 1.62 -13.31 -1.25
CA LEU A 75 1.72 -11.97 -1.81
C LEU A 75 3.19 -11.59 -1.96
N PRO A 76 3.69 -11.40 -3.19
CA PRO A 76 4.99 -10.78 -3.42
C PRO A 76 5.01 -9.37 -2.84
N PHE A 77 6.09 -9.02 -2.12
CA PHE A 77 6.31 -7.66 -1.64
C PHE A 77 7.80 -7.36 -1.64
N LEU A 78 8.24 -6.40 -2.47
CA LEU A 78 9.65 -6.12 -2.72
C LEU A 78 10.39 -7.41 -3.16
N ASP A 79 11.51 -7.73 -2.51
CA ASP A 79 12.32 -8.94 -2.75
C ASP A 79 11.93 -10.13 -1.86
N ILE A 80 10.74 -10.11 -1.23
CA ILE A 80 10.24 -11.19 -0.37
C ILE A 80 8.84 -11.67 -0.79
N GLU A 81 8.49 -12.91 -0.41
CA GLU A 81 7.14 -13.44 -0.54
C GLU A 81 6.49 -13.48 0.85
N VAL A 82 5.38 -12.76 1.03
CA VAL A 82 4.62 -12.79 2.28
C VAL A 82 3.61 -13.93 2.21
N ILE A 83 3.64 -14.84 3.16
CA ILE A 83 2.73 -15.98 3.24
C ILE A 83 1.81 -15.82 4.46
N HIS A 84 0.50 -15.83 4.23
CA HIS A 84 -0.52 -15.80 5.28
C HIS A 84 -1.04 -17.21 5.56
N SER A 85 -0.54 -17.86 6.60
CA SER A 85 -0.97 -19.22 6.96
C SER A 85 -1.46 -19.27 8.41
N ASN A 86 -2.71 -19.70 8.61
CA ASN A 86 -3.32 -19.86 9.93
C ASN A 86 -3.25 -18.60 10.82
N GLY A 87 -3.42 -17.40 10.23
CA GLY A 87 -3.35 -16.13 10.96
C GLY A 87 -1.94 -15.66 11.32
N MET A 88 -0.89 -16.32 10.81
CA MET A 88 0.50 -15.88 10.92
C MET A 88 1.03 -15.39 9.58
N LEU A 89 1.82 -14.31 9.61
CA LEU A 89 2.59 -13.84 8.46
C LEU A 89 4.00 -14.42 8.51
N LYS A 90 4.45 -15.00 7.39
CA LYS A 90 5.81 -15.48 7.18
C LYS A 90 6.44 -14.75 5.99
N ARG A 91 7.77 -14.74 5.94
CA ARG A 91 8.60 -14.22 4.84
C ARG A 91 9.49 -15.31 4.29
#